data_AF-A0A850DDV5-F1
#
_entry.id   AF-A0A850DDV5-F1
#
_cell.length_a   1.000
_cell.length_b   1.000
_cell.length_c   1.000
_cell.angle_alpha   90.00
_cell.angle_beta   90.00
_cell.angle_gamma   90.00
#
_symmetry.space_group_name_H-M   'P 1'
#
loop_
_entity.id
_entity.type
_entity.pdbx_description
1 polymer ?
#
loop_
_entity_poly.entity_id
_entity_poly.type
_entity_poly.pdbx_seq_one_letter_code
_entity_poly.pdbx_strand_id
1 'polypeptide(L)'
;MTFSPQFDDFTILSDMPDHIIQSVRMPGLRRTSVGDNQDWLLLTHAPTGARVRFFPWEQHHPSHRRDLKVYPLFFEDLSADMSLTEEEQVALDAVPEMHLDSEQLLAGLVSRLWVSSKREKWAVSGLTWDVLGRTLESSSSFESPTADLGIHFRYLWGSGTEWLLRWGGEGSVPAADVARALTHRNIGIEGAQAAHLGPYRSEVRLGKATLALECSSITDDAAANGGCQ
;
A
#
# COMPACT_ATOMS: atom_id res chain seq x y z
N MET A 1 0.70 14.33 -3.33
CA MET A 1 -0.44 13.39 -3.42
C MET A 1 -1.23 13.39 -2.11
N THR A 2 -2.56 13.35 -2.19
CA THR A 2 -3.47 13.32 -1.03
C THR A 2 -4.52 12.22 -1.24
N PHE A 3 -4.89 11.52 -0.16
CA PHE A 3 -5.86 10.44 -0.20
C PHE A 3 -7.07 10.78 0.66
N SER A 4 -8.28 10.45 0.19
CA SER A 4 -9.50 10.49 0.99
C SER A 4 -10.13 9.09 1.00
N PRO A 5 -10.01 8.35 2.11
CA PRO A 5 -10.62 7.03 2.22
C PRO A 5 -12.08 7.17 2.63
N GLN A 6 -13.01 6.90 1.71
CA GLN A 6 -14.34 6.43 2.06
C GLN A 6 -14.39 4.92 1.85
N PHE A 7 -15.22 4.22 2.64
CA PHE A 7 -15.22 2.76 2.75
C PHE A 7 -15.39 2.02 1.41
N ASP A 8 -16.14 2.60 0.47
CA ASP A 8 -16.44 2.06 -0.86
C ASP A 8 -15.96 2.98 -1.99
N ASP A 9 -15.22 4.04 -1.65
CA ASP A 9 -14.88 5.12 -2.56
C ASP A 9 -13.53 5.76 -2.17
N PHE A 10 -12.47 5.21 -2.73
CA PHE A 10 -11.12 5.67 -2.48
C PHE A 10 -10.75 6.81 -3.43
N THR A 11 -10.60 8.02 -2.93
CA THR A 11 -10.24 9.18 -3.77
C THR A 11 -8.75 9.50 -3.67
N ILE A 12 -8.08 9.60 -4.82
CA ILE A 12 -6.67 9.94 -4.99
C ILE A 12 -6.58 11.30 -5.67
N LEU A 13 -5.94 12.25 -5.00
CA LEU A 13 -5.63 13.59 -5.50
C LEU A 13 -4.14 13.65 -5.84
N SER A 14 -3.80 13.84 -7.12
CA SER A 14 -2.41 13.90 -7.57
C SER A 14 -2.19 14.90 -8.68
N ASP A 15 -1.00 15.48 -8.73
CA ASP A 15 -0.46 16.26 -9.84
C ASP A 15 -0.07 15.42 -11.07
N MET A 16 -0.02 14.09 -10.93
CA MET A 16 0.33 13.13 -11.97
C MET A 16 -0.60 11.89 -11.93
N PRO A 17 -1.94 12.06 -12.04
CA PRO A 17 -2.88 10.95 -11.91
C PRO A 17 -2.62 9.84 -12.93
N ASP A 18 -2.22 10.19 -14.16
CA ASP A 18 -1.98 9.23 -15.25
C ASP A 18 -0.86 8.23 -14.94
N HIS A 19 0.22 8.69 -14.29
CA HIS A 19 1.33 7.84 -13.88
C HIS A 19 0.91 6.85 -12.80
N ILE A 20 0.00 7.25 -11.91
CA ILE A 20 -0.52 6.34 -10.89
C ILE A 20 -1.41 5.30 -11.55
N ILE A 21 -2.30 5.71 -12.46
CA ILE A 21 -3.22 4.82 -13.14
C ILE A 21 -2.46 3.71 -13.89
N GLN A 22 -1.34 4.03 -14.55
CA GLN A 22 -0.47 3.04 -15.21
C GLN A 22 0.04 1.94 -14.26
N SER A 23 0.25 2.29 -12.98
CA SER A 23 0.75 1.37 -11.97
C SER A 23 -0.34 0.50 -11.35
N VAL A 24 -1.62 0.86 -11.52
CA VAL A 24 -2.75 0.11 -10.97
C VAL A 24 -3.20 -0.96 -11.96
N ARG A 25 -2.58 -2.14 -11.87
CA ARG A 25 -3.02 -3.35 -12.57
C ARG A 25 -3.56 -4.36 -11.56
N MET A 26 -4.87 -4.39 -11.40
CA MET A 26 -5.58 -5.33 -10.52
C MET A 26 -6.63 -6.08 -11.33
N PRO A 27 -6.71 -7.42 -11.23
CA PRO A 27 -7.76 -8.21 -11.88
C PRO A 27 -9.15 -7.65 -11.57
N GLY A 28 -10.03 -7.55 -12.57
CA GLY A 28 -11.39 -7.07 -12.37
C GLY A 28 -11.54 -5.55 -12.25
N LEU A 29 -10.47 -4.76 -12.33
CA LEU A 29 -10.57 -3.30 -12.32
C LEU A 29 -11.05 -2.77 -13.69
N ARG A 30 -12.06 -1.88 -13.68
CA ARG A 30 -12.71 -1.37 -14.88
C ARG A 30 -12.76 0.14 -14.90
N ARG A 31 -12.64 0.72 -16.08
CA ARG A 31 -12.97 2.14 -16.29
C ARG A 31 -14.47 2.28 -16.44
N THR A 32 -15.12 2.95 -15.48
CA THR A 32 -16.58 3.13 -15.50
C THR A 32 -17.02 4.53 -15.88
N SER A 33 -16.24 5.57 -15.54
CA SER A 33 -16.58 6.94 -15.94
C SER A 33 -15.36 7.85 -15.99
N VAL A 34 -15.43 8.86 -16.86
CA VAL A 34 -14.47 9.98 -16.96
C VAL A 34 -15.29 11.26 -16.95
N GLY A 35 -14.84 12.30 -16.25
CA GLY A 35 -15.49 13.60 -16.28
C GLY A 35 -15.49 14.19 -17.69
N ASP A 36 -16.52 14.98 -18.03
CA ASP A 36 -16.69 15.56 -19.38
C ASP A 36 -15.46 16.38 -19.83
N ASN A 37 -14.78 17.01 -18.86
CA ASN A 37 -13.57 17.80 -19.09
C ASN A 37 -12.27 17.04 -18.78
N GLN A 38 -12.35 15.72 -18.57
CA GLN A 38 -11.25 14.86 -18.11
C GLN A 38 -10.65 15.33 -16.77
N ASP A 39 -11.48 15.96 -15.94
CA ASP A 39 -11.13 16.50 -14.63
C ASP A 39 -11.22 15.45 -13.51
N TRP A 40 -11.70 14.23 -13.83
CA TRP A 40 -11.63 13.08 -12.94
C TRP A 40 -11.81 11.77 -13.71
N LEU A 41 -11.36 10.67 -13.08
CA LEU A 41 -11.53 9.29 -13.55
C LEU A 41 -12.10 8.45 -12.42
N LEU A 42 -13.08 7.61 -12.74
CA LEU A 42 -13.61 6.60 -11.84
C LEU A 42 -13.30 5.20 -12.39
N LEU A 43 -12.64 4.40 -11.55
CA LEU A 43 -12.50 2.97 -11.77
C LEU A 43 -13.36 2.20 -10.77
N THR A 44 -13.84 1.04 -11.17
CA THR A 44 -14.66 0.15 -10.35
C THR A 44 -14.10 -1.26 -10.42
N HIS A 45 -13.93 -1.90 -9.27
CA HIS A 45 -13.54 -3.30 -9.20
C HIS A 45 -14.79 -4.17 -9.36
N ALA A 46 -14.94 -4.84 -10.50
CA ALA A 46 -16.14 -5.59 -10.87
C ALA A 46 -16.60 -6.62 -9.81
N PRO A 47 -15.69 -7.41 -9.18
CA PRO A 47 -16.11 -8.40 -8.17
C PRO A 47 -16.73 -7.79 -6.91
N THR A 48 -16.24 -6.63 -6.45
CA THR A 48 -16.64 -6.06 -5.15
C THR A 48 -17.50 -4.80 -5.28
N GLY A 49 -17.56 -4.19 -6.46
CA GLY A 49 -18.17 -2.88 -6.67
C GLY A 49 -17.37 -1.72 -6.06
N ALA A 50 -16.21 -1.97 -5.45
CA ALA A 50 -15.38 -0.94 -4.85
C ALA A 50 -14.92 0.08 -5.89
N ARG A 51 -14.86 1.35 -5.50
CA ARG A 51 -14.55 2.47 -6.40
C ARG A 51 -13.23 3.13 -6.02
N VAL A 52 -12.47 3.51 -7.05
CA VAL A 52 -11.34 4.43 -6.90
C VAL A 52 -11.49 5.60 -7.85
N ARG A 53 -11.40 6.82 -7.32
CA ARG A 53 -11.45 8.06 -8.09
C ARG A 53 -10.09 8.73 -8.12
N PHE A 54 -9.74 9.23 -9.28
CA PHE A 54 -8.57 10.07 -9.48
C PHE A 54 -9.03 11.47 -9.83
N PHE A 55 -8.50 12.46 -9.12
CA PHE A 55 -8.62 13.87 -9.50
C PHE A 55 -7.22 14.46 -9.67
N PRO A 56 -7.01 15.28 -10.72
CA PRO A 56 -5.83 16.11 -10.80
C PRO A 56 -5.86 17.14 -9.65
N TRP A 57 -4.72 17.36 -9.03
CA TRP A 57 -4.58 18.29 -7.90
C TRP A 57 -3.29 19.09 -8.00
N GLU A 58 -3.40 20.42 -7.94
CA GLU A 58 -2.24 21.32 -7.92
C GLU A 58 -1.63 21.37 -6.51
N GLN A 59 -0.43 20.80 -6.33
CA GLN A 59 0.44 21.11 -5.17
C GLN A 59 1.57 22.08 -5.53
N HIS A 60 1.71 22.50 -6.79
CA HIS A 60 2.88 23.25 -7.25
C HIS A 60 2.56 24.64 -7.82
N HIS A 61 3.55 25.52 -7.65
CA HIS A 61 3.58 26.96 -7.91
C HIS A 61 2.86 27.38 -9.21
N PRO A 62 2.12 28.51 -9.24
CA PRO A 62 1.27 28.95 -10.36
C PRO A 62 1.97 29.12 -11.72
N SER A 63 3.31 29.05 -11.77
CA SER A 63 4.12 29.07 -13.00
C SER A 63 4.21 27.73 -13.73
N HIS A 64 3.74 26.61 -13.14
CA HIS A 64 3.78 25.27 -13.72
C HIS A 64 2.40 24.69 -14.01
N ARG A 65 1.43 25.56 -14.35
CA ARG A 65 0.10 25.16 -14.82
C ARG A 65 0.21 24.37 -16.12
N ARG A 66 0.26 23.04 -16.01
CA ARG A 66 -0.22 22.17 -17.10
C ARG A 66 -1.74 22.13 -17.02
N ASP A 67 -2.40 21.91 -18.15
CA ASP A 67 -3.84 21.59 -18.13
C ASP A 67 -4.04 20.39 -17.21
N LEU A 68 -4.78 20.59 -16.11
CA LEU A 68 -5.11 19.56 -15.13
C LEU A 68 -6.13 18.60 -15.72
N LYS A 69 -5.66 17.68 -16.56
CA LYS A 69 -6.47 16.65 -17.18
C LYS A 69 -5.89 15.29 -16.85
N VAL A 70 -6.76 14.31 -16.69
CA VAL A 70 -6.39 12.91 -16.69
C VAL A 70 -6.25 12.51 -18.16
N TYR A 71 -5.02 12.41 -18.66
CA TYR A 71 -4.78 12.13 -20.06
C TYR A 71 -5.10 10.66 -20.37
N PRO A 72 -5.90 10.40 -21.43
CA PRO A 72 -6.38 9.05 -21.74
C PRO A 72 -5.36 8.11 -22.36
N LEU A 73 -4.06 8.44 -22.30
CA LEU A 73 -2.99 7.77 -23.05
C LEU A 73 -2.86 6.27 -22.77
N PHE A 74 -3.46 5.77 -21.67
CA PHE A 74 -3.40 4.36 -21.26
C PHE A 74 -4.77 3.82 -20.82
N PHE A 75 -5.86 4.54 -21.10
CA PHE A 75 -7.20 4.03 -20.76
C PHE A 75 -7.65 2.88 -21.66
N GLU A 76 -7.04 2.71 -22.83
CA GLU A 76 -7.36 1.62 -23.75
C GLU A 76 -7.00 0.25 -23.17
N ASP A 77 -5.99 0.20 -22.29
CA ASP A 77 -5.59 -1.02 -21.58
C ASP A 77 -6.59 -1.41 -20.47
N LEU A 78 -7.45 -0.48 -20.03
CA LEU A 78 -8.45 -0.74 -19.00
C LEU A 78 -9.77 -1.13 -19.65
N SER A 79 -10.17 -2.38 -19.46
CA SER A 79 -11.48 -2.85 -19.93
C SER A 79 -12.62 -2.00 -19.36
N ALA A 80 -13.59 -1.69 -20.20
CA ALA A 80 -14.87 -1.10 -19.81
C ALA A 80 -15.97 -2.16 -19.63
N ASP A 81 -15.73 -3.40 -20.07
CA ASP A 81 -16.68 -4.51 -19.91
C ASP A 81 -16.62 -5.01 -18.47
N MET A 82 -17.76 -5.01 -17.77
CA MET A 82 -17.84 -5.45 -16.36
C MET A 82 -17.70 -6.96 -16.19
N SER A 83 -17.71 -7.75 -17.26
CA SER A 83 -17.45 -9.18 -17.23
C SER A 83 -15.99 -9.46 -16.91
N LEU A 84 -15.73 -10.49 -16.09
CA LEU A 84 -14.37 -10.97 -15.82
C LEU A 84 -13.90 -11.87 -16.97
N THR A 85 -12.64 -11.72 -17.39
CA THR A 85 -12.01 -12.71 -18.25
C THR A 85 -11.70 -13.98 -17.46
N GLU A 86 -11.45 -15.10 -18.14
CA GLU A 86 -11.05 -16.35 -17.48
C GLU A 86 -9.74 -16.17 -16.69
N GLU A 87 -8.78 -15.40 -17.24
CA GLU A 87 -7.50 -15.10 -16.60
C GLU A 87 -7.69 -14.27 -15.32
N GLU A 88 -8.61 -13.31 -15.33
CA GLU A 88 -8.94 -12.53 -14.14
C GLU A 88 -9.65 -13.37 -13.09
N GLN A 89 -10.56 -14.25 -13.51
CA GLN A 89 -11.22 -15.18 -12.60
C GLN A 89 -10.20 -16.09 -11.92
N VAL A 90 -9.27 -16.67 -12.68
CA VAL A 90 -8.17 -17.50 -12.13
C VAL A 90 -7.30 -16.71 -11.16
N ALA A 91 -6.97 -15.46 -11.49
CA ALA A 91 -6.17 -14.60 -10.60
C ALA A 91 -6.92 -14.22 -9.31
N LEU A 92 -8.23 -13.99 -9.39
CA LEU A 92 -9.09 -13.70 -8.24
C LEU A 92 -9.28 -14.94 -7.36
N ASP A 93 -9.49 -16.11 -7.95
CA ASP A 93 -9.63 -17.39 -7.25
C ASP A 93 -8.33 -17.80 -6.54
N ALA A 94 -7.18 -17.28 -6.97
CA ALA A 94 -5.90 -17.47 -6.30
C ALA A 94 -5.73 -16.61 -5.03
N VAL A 95 -6.61 -15.61 -4.80
CA VAL A 95 -6.58 -14.79 -3.58
C VAL A 95 -7.15 -15.64 -2.43
N PRO A 96 -6.38 -15.87 -1.35
CA PRO A 96 -6.86 -16.66 -0.23
C PRO A 96 -8.07 -16.02 0.45
N GLU A 97 -9.06 -16.84 0.84
CA GLU A 97 -10.23 -16.37 1.59
C GLU A 97 -9.80 -15.61 2.85
N MET A 98 -10.46 -14.47 3.11
CA MET A 98 -10.22 -13.64 4.30
C MET A 98 -11.31 -13.85 5.34
N HIS A 99 -10.91 -13.97 6.61
CA HIS A 99 -11.85 -13.83 7.71
C HIS A 99 -12.22 -12.34 7.87
N LEU A 100 -13.46 -12.04 8.29
CA LEU A 100 -13.96 -10.66 8.45
C LEU A 100 -13.02 -9.77 9.30
N ASP A 101 -12.52 -10.29 10.41
CA ASP A 101 -11.55 -9.57 11.26
C ASP A 101 -10.25 -9.22 10.50
N SER A 102 -9.81 -10.06 9.57
CA SER A 102 -8.62 -9.81 8.74
C SER A 102 -8.91 -8.73 7.70
N GLU A 103 -10.10 -8.75 7.09
CA GLU A 103 -10.53 -7.68 6.18
C GLU A 103 -10.52 -6.33 6.90
N GLN A 104 -11.05 -6.27 8.12
CA GLN A 104 -11.03 -5.05 8.93
C GLN A 104 -9.61 -4.61 9.30
N LEU A 105 -8.75 -5.55 9.68
CA LEU A 105 -7.36 -5.26 10.04
C LEU A 105 -6.57 -4.73 8.83
N LEU A 106 -6.71 -5.37 7.66
CA LEU A 106 -6.03 -4.99 6.42
C LEU A 106 -6.60 -3.70 5.82
N ALA A 107 -7.91 -3.50 5.83
CA ALA A 107 -8.53 -2.23 5.43
C ALA A 107 -8.05 -1.08 6.34
N GLY A 108 -7.93 -1.36 7.64
CA GLY A 108 -7.37 -0.45 8.61
C GLY A 108 -5.92 -0.08 8.30
N LEU A 109 -5.08 -1.05 7.95
CA LEU A 109 -3.72 -0.84 7.48
C LEU A 109 -3.67 0.03 6.22
N VAL A 110 -4.41 -0.34 5.17
CA VAL A 110 -4.41 0.38 3.88
C VAL A 110 -4.79 1.84 4.06
N SER A 111 -5.83 2.11 4.86
CA SER A 111 -6.30 3.48 5.17
C SER A 111 -5.25 4.33 5.89
N ARG A 112 -4.24 3.70 6.50
CA ARG A 112 -3.18 4.32 7.31
C ARG A 112 -1.81 4.25 6.65
N LEU A 113 -1.68 3.68 5.45
CA LEU A 113 -0.39 3.46 4.80
C LEU A 113 0.46 4.73 4.70
N TRP A 114 -0.17 5.90 4.55
CA TRP A 114 0.52 7.17 4.35
C TRP A 114 0.53 8.09 5.57
N VAL A 115 0.11 7.59 6.75
CA VAL A 115 0.11 8.41 7.97
C VAL A 115 1.50 8.49 8.61
N SER A 116 1.78 9.63 9.24
CA SER A 116 2.98 9.84 10.05
C SER A 116 2.72 10.89 11.13
N SER A 117 3.51 10.83 12.21
CA SER A 117 3.44 11.77 13.32
C SER A 117 4.84 12.05 13.86
N LYS A 118 5.37 13.24 13.58
CA LYS A 118 6.66 13.69 14.14
C LYS A 118 6.61 13.83 15.66
N ARG A 119 5.48 14.28 16.21
CA ARG A 119 5.27 14.47 17.65
C ARG A 119 5.28 13.13 18.38
N GLU A 120 4.59 12.14 17.83
CA GLU A 120 4.46 10.81 18.44
C GLU A 120 5.56 9.85 17.95
N LYS A 121 6.43 10.32 17.06
CA LYS A 121 7.63 9.65 16.56
C LYS A 121 7.38 8.34 15.82
N TRP A 122 6.27 8.20 15.09
CA TRP A 122 6.01 7.05 14.21
C TRP A 122 5.69 7.48 12.79
N ALA A 123 5.93 6.60 11.84
CA ALA A 123 5.46 6.73 10.46
C ALA A 123 4.97 5.37 9.94
N VAL A 124 4.11 5.36 8.93
CA VAL A 124 3.85 4.19 8.09
C VAL A 124 4.37 4.48 6.67
N SER A 125 4.09 5.70 6.17
CA SER A 125 4.59 6.36 4.95
C SER A 125 4.98 5.44 3.78
N GLY A 126 4.08 4.54 3.44
CA GLY A 126 4.18 3.65 2.28
C GLY A 126 5.25 2.58 2.44
N LEU A 127 5.62 2.22 3.67
CA LEU A 127 6.53 1.15 4.10
C LEU A 127 7.99 1.24 3.66
N THR A 128 8.35 2.11 2.72
CA THR A 128 9.76 2.27 2.29
C THR A 128 10.25 3.71 2.36
N TRP A 129 9.51 4.60 3.01
CA TRP A 129 9.88 6.00 3.16
C TRP A 129 9.69 6.45 4.61
N ASP A 130 10.76 6.45 5.41
CA ASP A 130 10.74 7.07 6.72
C ASP A 130 10.85 8.61 6.65
N VAL A 131 9.69 9.27 6.69
CA VAL A 131 9.58 10.75 6.71
C VAL A 131 10.16 11.40 7.98
N LEU A 132 10.54 10.59 8.98
CA LEU A 132 11.20 11.09 10.19
C LEU A 132 12.72 11.20 10.03
N GLY A 133 13.28 10.78 8.90
CA GLY A 133 14.71 10.88 8.62
C GLY A 133 15.57 10.06 9.58
N ARG A 134 15.00 9.01 10.18
CA ARG A 134 15.77 8.05 10.97
C ARG A 134 16.39 7.10 9.96
N THR A 135 17.65 7.32 9.63
CA THR A 135 18.44 6.29 8.98
C THR A 135 18.41 5.08 9.93
N LEU A 136 17.80 3.96 9.51
CA LEU A 136 18.07 2.68 10.16
C LEU A 136 19.58 2.60 10.22
N GLU A 137 20.17 2.52 11.43
CA GLU A 137 21.61 2.53 11.60
C GLU A 137 22.19 1.54 10.59
N SER A 138 22.84 2.09 9.57
CA SER A 138 23.59 1.31 8.61
C SER A 138 24.56 0.52 9.46
N SER A 139 24.30 -0.78 9.64
CA SER A 139 25.28 -1.70 10.18
C SER A 139 26.55 -1.50 9.36
N SER A 140 27.49 -0.76 9.95
CA SER A 140 28.60 -0.08 9.29
C SER A 140 29.72 -1.06 8.94
N SER A 141 29.37 -2.21 8.39
CA SER A 141 30.34 -3.28 8.16
C SER A 141 29.93 -4.30 7.10
N PHE A 142 29.01 -4.00 6.19
CA PHE A 142 28.84 -4.83 4.99
C PHE A 142 28.50 -3.98 3.77
N GLU A 143 29.54 -3.68 2.97
CA GLU A 143 29.39 -3.38 1.55
C GLU A 143 28.77 -4.62 0.88
N SER A 144 27.44 -4.72 0.90
CA SER A 144 26.74 -5.71 0.10
C SER A 144 26.76 -5.25 -1.35
N PRO A 145 27.17 -6.09 -2.32
CA PRO A 145 27.13 -5.77 -3.75
C PRO A 145 25.72 -5.43 -4.30
N THR A 146 24.67 -5.58 -3.49
CA THR A 146 23.28 -5.26 -3.83
C THR A 146 22.80 -3.90 -3.31
N ALA A 147 23.60 -3.18 -2.52
CA ALA A 147 23.27 -1.82 -2.08
C ALA A 147 23.12 -0.85 -3.28
N ASP A 148 23.84 -1.10 -4.37
CA ASP A 148 23.75 -0.32 -5.62
C ASP A 148 22.44 -0.53 -6.41
N LEU A 149 21.58 -1.49 -6.05
CA LEU A 149 20.34 -1.75 -6.78
C LEU A 149 19.09 -1.08 -6.17
N GLY A 150 19.18 -0.47 -4.98
CA GLY A 150 18.09 0.31 -4.39
C GLY A 150 16.73 -0.41 -4.34
N ILE A 151 16.72 -1.74 -4.17
CA ILE A 151 15.50 -2.54 -4.33
C ILE A 151 14.58 -2.35 -3.13
N HIS A 152 13.50 -1.61 -3.34
CA HIS A 152 12.38 -1.51 -2.42
C HIS A 152 11.37 -2.63 -2.72
N PHE A 153 10.91 -3.34 -1.70
CA PHE A 153 9.87 -4.36 -1.88
C PHE A 153 8.82 -4.29 -0.77
N ARG A 154 7.63 -4.78 -1.11
CA ARG A 154 6.48 -4.90 -0.21
C ARG A 154 5.72 -6.15 -0.62
N TYR A 155 5.35 -6.96 0.35
CA TYR A 155 4.72 -8.25 0.15
C TYR A 155 3.68 -8.46 1.24
N LEU A 156 2.45 -8.80 0.84
CA LEU A 156 1.37 -9.15 1.75
C LEU A 156 0.83 -10.51 1.31
N TRP A 157 0.82 -11.47 2.24
CA TRP A 157 0.29 -12.80 1.98
C TRP A 157 -0.23 -13.44 3.26
N GLY A 158 -1.19 -14.34 3.13
CA GLY A 158 -1.86 -14.95 4.27
C GLY A 158 -3.09 -15.71 3.85
N SER A 159 -3.82 -16.22 4.82
CA SER A 159 -5.13 -16.84 4.60
C SER A 159 -5.95 -16.81 5.89
N GLY A 160 -7.27 -16.71 5.75
CA GLY A 160 -8.19 -16.70 6.88
C GLY A 160 -7.84 -15.61 7.89
N THR A 161 -7.42 -16.01 9.09
CA THR A 161 -7.08 -15.12 10.21
C THR A 161 -5.60 -14.76 10.31
N GLU A 162 -4.73 -15.31 9.47
CA GLU A 162 -3.28 -15.15 9.60
C GLU A 162 -2.70 -14.51 8.35
N TRP A 163 -2.09 -13.33 8.52
CA TRP A 163 -1.52 -12.54 7.44
C TRP A 163 -0.12 -12.06 7.80
N LEU A 164 0.73 -11.94 6.79
CA LEU A 164 2.12 -11.51 6.89
C LEU A 164 2.35 -10.37 5.91
N LEU A 165 2.81 -9.24 6.45
CA LEU A 165 3.29 -8.10 5.69
C LEU A 165 4.80 -8.01 5.85
N ARG A 166 5.53 -8.21 4.75
CA ARG A 166 6.98 -8.03 4.66
C ARG A 166 7.32 -6.83 3.79
N TRP A 167 8.30 -6.05 4.19
CA TRP A 167 8.83 -4.97 3.37
C TRP A 167 10.30 -4.71 3.67
N GLY A 168 10.97 -4.03 2.75
CA GLY A 168 12.38 -3.72 2.91
C GLY A 168 12.90 -2.78 1.84
N GLY A 169 14.15 -2.38 2.01
CA GLY A 169 14.84 -1.37 1.19
C GLY A 169 15.39 -0.23 2.03
N GLU A 170 16.20 0.63 1.40
CA GLU A 170 16.74 1.81 2.06
C GLU A 170 15.62 2.74 2.55
N GLY A 171 15.76 3.28 3.78
CA GLY A 171 14.73 4.16 4.36
C GLY A 171 13.42 3.47 4.76
N SER A 172 13.42 2.13 4.88
CA SER A 172 12.24 1.39 5.35
C SER A 172 11.86 1.75 6.78
N VAL A 173 10.55 1.78 7.01
CA VAL A 173 9.97 2.11 8.31
C VAL A 173 10.04 0.89 9.24
N PRO A 174 10.42 1.02 10.53
CA PRO A 174 10.42 -0.09 11.47
C PRO A 174 9.03 -0.72 11.68
N ALA A 175 8.97 -2.05 11.85
CA ALA A 175 7.71 -2.76 12.08
C ALA A 175 6.96 -2.27 13.33
N ALA A 176 7.70 -1.84 14.36
CA ALA A 176 7.13 -1.29 15.58
C ALA A 176 6.34 0.01 15.34
N ASP A 177 6.71 0.81 14.33
CA ASP A 177 5.99 2.03 14.00
C ASP A 177 4.66 1.75 13.30
N VAL A 178 4.65 0.78 12.39
CA VAL A 178 3.43 0.31 11.75
C VAL A 178 2.48 -0.25 12.81
N ALA A 179 2.97 -1.09 13.71
CA ALA A 179 2.18 -1.61 14.83
C ALA A 179 1.61 -0.50 15.72
N ARG A 180 2.40 0.53 16.02
CA ARG A 180 1.97 1.69 16.81
C ARG A 180 0.93 2.53 16.09
N ALA A 181 1.04 2.73 14.77
CA ALA A 181 0.04 3.44 13.99
C ALA A 181 -1.31 2.70 14.00
N LEU A 182 -1.28 1.37 13.88
CA LEU A 182 -2.48 0.52 13.89
C LEU A 182 -3.16 0.46 15.26
N THR A 183 -2.42 0.65 16.35
CA THR A 183 -2.93 0.59 17.73
C THR A 183 -3.03 1.97 18.40
N HIS A 184 -2.79 3.04 17.66
CA HIS A 184 -2.79 4.39 18.20
C HIS A 184 -4.16 4.80 18.73
N ARG A 185 -4.21 5.53 19.87
CA ARG A 185 -5.48 5.92 20.49
C ARG A 185 -6.42 6.73 19.59
N ASN A 186 -5.86 7.65 18.79
CA ASN A 186 -6.66 8.62 18.02
C ASN A 186 -6.87 8.21 16.57
N ILE A 187 -5.96 7.40 16.03
CA ILE A 187 -5.96 7.07 14.61
C ILE A 187 -5.93 5.58 14.37
N GLY A 188 -5.70 4.75 15.39
CA GLY A 188 -5.59 3.31 15.26
C GLY A 188 -6.93 2.66 14.95
N ILE A 189 -6.92 1.34 14.88
CA ILE A 189 -8.12 0.52 14.72
C ILE A 189 -8.63 0.21 16.12
N GLU A 190 -9.90 0.49 16.37
CA GLU A 190 -10.51 0.21 17.67
C GLU A 190 -10.42 -1.29 17.98
N GLY A 191 -9.95 -1.62 19.20
CA GLY A 191 -9.75 -3.01 19.63
C GLY A 191 -8.46 -3.67 19.14
N ALA A 192 -7.67 -3.04 18.28
CA ALA A 192 -6.39 -3.59 17.85
C ALA A 192 -5.35 -3.58 18.99
N GLN A 193 -4.56 -4.65 19.05
CA GLN A 193 -3.50 -4.83 20.04
C GLN A 193 -2.21 -5.19 19.33
N ALA A 194 -1.06 -4.76 19.87
CA ALA A 194 0.24 -5.06 19.29
C ALA A 194 1.15 -5.79 20.28
N ALA A 195 1.87 -6.79 19.79
CA ALA A 195 2.99 -7.41 20.46
C ALA A 195 4.28 -7.03 19.73
N HIS A 196 5.22 -6.42 20.45
CA HIS A 196 6.51 -6.04 19.89
C HIS A 196 7.52 -7.16 20.13
N LEU A 197 7.93 -7.83 19.05
CA LEU A 197 8.92 -8.92 19.09
C LEU A 197 10.35 -8.40 18.84
N GLY A 198 10.47 -7.14 18.42
CA GLY A 198 11.72 -6.43 18.19
C GLY A 198 11.49 -5.16 17.37
N PRO A 199 12.56 -4.45 16.98
CA PRO A 199 12.44 -3.27 16.11
C PRO A 199 11.94 -3.62 14.69
N TYR A 200 12.29 -4.80 14.21
CA TYR A 200 12.02 -5.28 12.85
C TYR A 200 10.86 -6.25 12.73
N ARG A 201 10.33 -6.72 13.87
CA ARG A 201 9.21 -7.64 13.92
C ARG A 201 8.18 -7.19 14.94
N SER A 202 6.93 -7.15 14.53
CA SER A 202 5.80 -6.89 15.41
C SER A 202 4.61 -7.71 14.95
N GLU A 203 3.66 -7.92 15.84
CA GLU A 203 2.40 -8.57 15.53
C GLU A 203 1.28 -7.64 15.93
N VAL A 204 0.25 -7.52 15.09
CA VAL A 204 -0.97 -6.78 15.40
C VAL A 204 -2.15 -7.73 15.33
N ARG A 205 -2.99 -7.69 16.36
CA ARG A 205 -4.18 -8.55 16.47
C ARG A 205 -5.44 -7.70 16.53
N LEU A 206 -6.49 -8.17 15.86
CA LEU A 206 -7.84 -7.62 15.90
C LEU A 206 -8.83 -8.77 15.90
N GLY A 207 -9.61 -8.94 16.98
CA GLY A 207 -10.48 -10.11 17.11
C GLY A 207 -9.69 -11.42 16.98
N LYS A 208 -10.04 -12.24 15.98
CA LYS A 208 -9.32 -13.47 15.63
C LYS A 208 -8.14 -13.26 14.68
N ALA A 209 -8.09 -12.11 14.00
CA ALA A 209 -7.06 -11.84 13.01
C ALA A 209 -5.72 -11.49 13.64
N THR A 210 -4.66 -11.92 12.98
CA THR A 210 -3.26 -11.68 13.31
C THR A 210 -2.54 -11.22 12.05
N LEU A 211 -1.86 -10.08 12.15
CA LEU A 211 -0.98 -9.54 11.13
C LEU A 211 0.46 -9.54 11.67
N ALA A 212 1.28 -10.43 11.15
CA ALA A 212 2.72 -10.40 11.33
C ALA A 212 3.33 -9.29 10.47
N LEU A 213 4.18 -8.47 11.07
CA LEU A 213 4.84 -7.34 10.46
C LEU A 213 6.35 -7.58 10.47
N GLU A 214 6.98 -7.63 9.30
CA GLU A 214 8.41 -7.85 9.16
C GLU A 214 9.05 -6.79 8.26
N CYS A 215 9.99 -6.03 8.82
CA CYS A 215 10.84 -5.11 8.08
C CYS A 215 12.23 -5.74 7.98
N SER A 216 12.68 -6.09 6.77
CA SER A 216 14.04 -6.59 6.54
C SER A 216 14.91 -5.55 5.83
N SER A 217 16.21 -5.55 6.16
CA SER A 217 17.21 -4.96 5.26
C SER A 217 17.48 -5.95 4.12
N ILE A 218 17.83 -5.45 2.93
CA ILE A 218 18.06 -6.24 1.70
C ILE A 218 19.00 -7.45 1.91
N THR A 219 19.89 -7.37 2.91
CA THR A 219 20.82 -8.42 3.33
C THR A 219 20.18 -9.67 3.95
N ASP A 220 18.98 -9.59 4.54
CA ASP A 220 18.37 -10.74 5.24
C ASP A 220 17.61 -11.69 4.29
N ASP A 221 17.05 -11.18 3.18
CA ASP A 221 16.30 -12.02 2.22
C ASP A 221 17.21 -12.83 1.27
N ALA A 222 18.43 -12.36 1.02
CA ALA A 222 19.42 -13.12 0.26
C ALA A 222 19.90 -14.37 1.03
N ALA A 223 19.91 -14.32 2.37
CA ALA A 223 20.25 -15.47 3.20
C ALA A 223 19.08 -16.46 3.37
N ALA A 224 17.83 -15.97 3.36
CA ALA A 224 16.64 -16.82 3.52
C ALA A 224 16.27 -17.60 2.24
N ASN A 225 16.54 -17.05 1.05
CA ASN A 225 16.23 -17.68 -0.23
C ASN A 225 17.35 -18.58 -0.80
N GLY A 226 18.49 -18.71 -0.11
CA GLY A 226 19.56 -19.64 -0.46
C GLY A 226 19.29 -21.11 -0.08
N GLY A 227 18.09 -21.42 0.41
CA GLY A 227 17.71 -22.73 0.94
C GLY A 227 16.48 -23.32 0.28
N CYS A 228 16.31 -23.14 -1.03
CA CYS A 228 15.42 -23.98 -1.85
C CYS A 228 15.82 -23.90 -3.33
N GLN A 229 16.94 -24.54 -3.68
CA GLN A 229 17.12 -25.31 -4.92
C GLN A 229 18.26 -26.31 -4.71
#